data_AF-A0A2H3TVH7-F1
#
_entry.id   AF-A0A2H3TVH7-F1
#
_cell.length_a   1.000
_cell.length_b   1.000
_cell.length_c   1.000
_cell.angle_alpha   90.00
_cell.angle_beta   90.00
_cell.angle_gamma   90.00
#
_symmetry.space_group_name_H-M   'P 1'
#
loop_
_entity.id
_entity.type
_entity.pdbx_description
1 polymer ?
#
loop_
_entity_poly.entity_id
_entity_poly.type
_entity_poly.pdbx_seq_one_letter_code
_entity_poly.pdbx_strand_id
1 'polypeptide(L)'
;MHAQRHHAKGQPEFFAAAATSSAADHLRKPHRIFESSQGADTDPSTDDFDRVKRPRLHYSAVPRAKVKIARELSLGLLINADFPFSFFTDPFFEQLIWQLNPHLSGQIPWSRQSISRLLDDMYKSKRD
;
A
#
# COMPACT_ATOMS: atom_id res chain seq x y z
N MET A 1 36.48 48.71 -5.53
CA MET A 1 37.13 47.69 -6.38
C MET A 1 37.96 46.77 -5.49
N HIS A 2 37.81 45.45 -5.70
CA HIS A 2 38.73 44.33 -5.43
C HIS A 2 39.60 44.38 -4.16
N ALA A 3 39.28 43.56 -3.15
CA ALA A 3 39.80 42.18 -2.93
C ALA A 3 40.82 42.26 -1.76
N GLN A 4 41.11 41.27 -0.93
CA GLN A 4 41.04 39.81 -1.02
C GLN A 4 41.18 39.33 0.44
N ARG A 5 40.36 38.37 0.89
CA ARG A 5 40.61 37.68 2.17
C ARG A 5 41.75 36.69 1.98
N HIS A 6 42.73 36.68 2.89
CA HIS A 6 43.72 35.60 2.98
C HIS A 6 43.91 35.22 4.45
N HIS A 7 43.32 34.10 4.86
CA HIS A 7 43.67 33.41 6.10
C HIS A 7 44.30 32.06 5.74
N ALA A 8 45.32 31.70 6.50
CA ALA A 8 46.32 30.71 6.17
C ALA A 8 45.80 29.26 6.08
N LYS A 9 46.23 28.60 5.00
CA LYS A 9 46.52 27.17 4.79
C LYS A 9 46.10 26.19 5.90
N GLY A 10 44.89 25.64 5.80
CA GLY A 10 44.60 24.29 6.28
C GLY A 10 45.03 23.28 5.21
N GLN A 11 45.82 22.27 5.58
CA GLN A 11 46.11 21.16 4.67
C GLN A 11 44.81 20.41 4.33
N PRO A 12 44.59 19.98 3.07
CA PRO A 12 43.54 19.03 2.77
C PRO A 12 43.96 17.64 3.31
N GLU A 13 43.33 17.20 4.39
CA GLU A 13 43.41 15.81 4.84
C GLU A 13 42.54 14.97 3.88
N PHE A 14 43.19 14.10 3.09
CA PHE A 14 42.46 13.23 2.16
C PHE A 14 41.95 12.01 2.91
N PHE A 15 40.63 11.88 3.02
CA PHE A 15 40.00 10.65 3.50
C PHE A 15 39.98 9.62 2.37
N ALA A 16 40.77 8.56 2.51
CA ALA A 16 40.70 7.42 1.62
C ALA A 16 39.46 6.59 1.98
N ALA A 17 38.41 6.69 1.17
CA ALA A 17 37.29 5.76 1.24
C ALA A 17 37.68 4.47 0.52
N ALA A 18 37.90 3.39 1.28
CA ALA A 18 38.03 2.06 0.71
C ALA A 18 36.64 1.57 0.28
N ALA A 19 36.52 1.12 -0.97
CA ALA A 19 35.26 0.56 -1.47
C ALA A 19 34.94 -0.72 -0.70
N THR A 20 33.92 -0.67 0.16
CA THR A 20 33.39 -1.86 0.84
C THR A 20 32.57 -2.65 -0.17
N SER A 21 33.21 -3.61 -0.84
CA SER A 21 32.59 -4.67 -1.65
C SER A 21 31.64 -4.20 -2.76
N SER A 22 31.94 -4.56 -4.01
CA SER A 22 31.08 -4.23 -5.15
C SER A 22 29.67 -4.77 -4.95
N ALA A 23 28.66 -4.06 -5.46
CA ALA A 23 27.26 -4.52 -5.46
C ALA A 23 27.13 -5.95 -6.05
N ALA A 24 27.97 -6.28 -7.03
CA ALA A 24 28.04 -7.62 -7.62
C ALA A 24 28.47 -8.69 -6.61
N ASP A 25 29.45 -8.41 -5.75
CA ASP A 25 29.92 -9.36 -4.73
C ASP A 25 28.91 -9.54 -3.60
N HIS A 26 28.19 -8.48 -3.24
CA HIS A 26 27.07 -8.56 -2.30
C HIS A 26 25.91 -9.42 -2.82
N LEU A 27 25.71 -9.49 -4.14
CA LEU A 27 24.70 -10.36 -4.75
C LEU A 27 25.19 -11.80 -4.87
N ARG A 28 26.47 -12.01 -5.20
CA ARG A 28 27.06 -13.34 -5.37
C ARG A 28 27.09 -14.15 -4.07
N LYS A 29 27.43 -13.51 -2.94
CA LYS A 29 27.54 -14.16 -1.61
C LYS A 29 26.25 -14.86 -1.13
N PRO A 30 25.07 -14.21 -1.13
CA PRO A 30 23.82 -14.87 -0.74
C PRO A 30 23.22 -15.74 -1.85
N HIS A 31 23.45 -15.42 -3.13
CA HIS A 31 22.72 -16.06 -4.23
C HIS A 31 23.46 -17.17 -4.98
N ARG A 32 24.72 -17.49 -4.63
CA ARG A 32 25.54 -18.56 -5.27
C ARG A 32 25.47 -18.51 -6.81
N ILE A 33 25.53 -17.32 -7.38
CA ILE A 33 25.52 -17.13 -8.83
C ILE A 33 26.89 -17.58 -9.34
N PHE A 34 26.97 -18.83 -9.81
CA PHE A 34 28.15 -19.36 -10.48
C PHE A 34 28.16 -18.83 -11.92
N GLU A 35 29.31 -18.38 -12.41
CA GLU A 35 29.52 -18.17 -13.85
C GLU A 35 29.60 -19.55 -14.49
N SER A 36 28.46 -20.06 -14.98
CA SER A 36 28.42 -21.28 -15.77
C SER A 36 29.04 -21.01 -17.13
N SER A 37 30.22 -21.60 -17.30
CA SER A 37 30.93 -21.80 -18.54
C SER A 37 30.00 -22.30 -19.66
N GLN A 38 29.95 -21.52 -20.73
CA GLN A 38 29.86 -21.90 -22.14
C GLN A 38 29.86 -23.42 -22.45
N GLY A 39 28.78 -23.92 -23.08
CA GLY A 39 28.82 -25.07 -23.99
C GLY A 39 27.71 -26.11 -23.85
N ALA A 40 27.05 -26.37 -24.99
CA ALA A 40 26.34 -27.58 -25.42
C ALA A 40 24.81 -27.57 -25.41
N ASP A 41 24.26 -27.70 -26.63
CA ASP A 41 22.89 -28.06 -27.01
C ASP A 41 22.31 -29.21 -26.17
N THR A 42 21.10 -29.03 -25.64
CA THR A 42 20.03 -30.03 -25.54
C THR A 42 18.74 -29.32 -25.06
N ASP A 43 17.70 -29.37 -25.90
CA ASP A 43 16.31 -28.92 -25.66
C ASP A 43 15.47 -30.04 -25.00
N PRO A 44 14.19 -29.85 -24.65
CA PRO A 44 13.55 -28.91 -23.73
C PRO A 44 13.08 -29.64 -22.46
N SER A 45 13.34 -29.09 -21.28
CA SER A 45 12.50 -29.38 -20.12
C SER A 45 12.10 -28.04 -19.52
N THR A 46 10.84 -27.68 -19.75
CA THR A 46 10.19 -26.51 -19.16
C THR A 46 10.07 -26.73 -17.66
N ASP A 47 11.20 -26.55 -16.98
CA ASP A 47 11.22 -26.38 -15.53
C ASP A 47 10.71 -24.96 -15.31
N ASP A 48 9.45 -24.87 -14.92
CA ASP A 48 8.77 -23.65 -14.49
C ASP A 48 9.55 -23.08 -13.31
N PHE A 49 10.63 -22.35 -13.60
CA PHE A 49 11.27 -21.47 -12.65
C PHE A 49 10.17 -20.54 -12.15
N ASP A 50 9.79 -20.75 -10.89
CA ASP A 50 8.87 -19.95 -10.10
C ASP A 50 9.25 -18.47 -10.24
N ARG A 51 8.71 -17.85 -11.28
CA ARG A 51 8.74 -16.42 -11.51
C ARG A 51 8.02 -15.84 -10.33
N VAL A 52 8.78 -15.33 -9.36
CA VAL A 52 8.29 -14.60 -8.18
C VAL A 52 7.22 -13.62 -8.67
N LYS A 53 5.97 -14.05 -8.57
CA LYS A 53 4.82 -13.30 -9.02
C LYS A 53 4.78 -12.09 -8.10
N ARG A 54 4.95 -10.91 -8.69
CA ARG A 54 4.77 -9.62 -8.01
C ARG A 54 3.54 -9.74 -7.10
N PRO A 55 3.61 -9.36 -5.82
CA PRO A 55 2.46 -9.39 -4.92
C PRO A 55 1.28 -8.74 -5.64
N ARG A 56 0.27 -9.54 -5.98
CA ARG A 56 -0.92 -9.01 -6.62
C ARG A 56 -1.54 -8.03 -5.64
N LEU A 57 -1.74 -6.80 -6.09
CA LEU A 57 -2.51 -5.80 -5.35
C LEU A 57 -3.82 -6.49 -4.95
N HIS A 58 -4.05 -6.68 -3.65
CA HIS A 58 -5.27 -7.30 -3.14
C HIS A 58 -6.44 -6.39 -3.47
N TYR A 59 -7.01 -6.58 -4.66
CA TYR A 59 -8.20 -5.86 -5.07
C TYR A 59 -9.34 -6.31 -4.15
N SER A 60 -10.06 -5.33 -3.59
CA SER A 60 -11.32 -5.59 -2.89
C SER A 60 -12.17 -6.54 -3.72
N ALA A 61 -12.56 -7.69 -3.16
CA ALA A 61 -13.52 -8.59 -3.82
C ALA A 61 -14.86 -7.88 -4.10
N VAL A 62 -15.16 -6.79 -3.37
CA VAL A 62 -16.37 -5.99 -3.55
C VAL A 62 -16.11 -4.84 -4.53
N PRO A 63 -16.87 -4.74 -5.63
CA PRO A 63 -16.82 -3.59 -6.54
C PRO A 63 -17.09 -2.27 -5.82
N ARG A 64 -16.31 -1.22 -6.14
CA ARG A 64 -16.44 0.11 -5.52
C ARG A 64 -17.84 0.71 -5.64
N ALA A 65 -18.54 0.44 -6.75
CA ALA A 65 -19.93 0.87 -6.94
C ALA A 65 -20.86 0.29 -5.86
N LYS A 66 -20.70 -1.00 -5.50
CA LYS A 66 -21.50 -1.63 -4.44
C LYS A 66 -21.19 -1.05 -3.07
N VAL A 67 -19.91 -0.73 -2.81
CA VAL A 67 -19.50 -0.04 -1.57
C VAL A 67 -20.14 1.34 -1.48
N LYS A 68 -20.20 2.10 -2.58
CA LYS A 68 -20.85 3.41 -2.62
C LYS A 68 -22.35 3.30 -2.34
N ILE A 69 -23.05 2.39 -3.02
CA ILE A 69 -24.48 2.17 -2.79
C ILE A 69 -24.75 1.77 -1.33
N ALA A 70 -23.96 0.85 -0.77
CA ALA A 70 -24.10 0.45 0.62
C ALA A 70 -23.93 1.63 1.59
N ARG A 71 -22.94 2.50 1.36
CA ARG A 71 -22.74 3.73 2.14
C ARG A 71 -23.94 4.68 2.08
N GLU A 72 -24.48 4.92 0.89
CA GLU A 72 -25.64 5.79 0.69
C GLU A 72 -26.88 5.22 1.38
N LEU A 73 -27.14 3.91 1.24
CA LEU A 73 -28.26 3.24 1.90
C LEU A 73 -28.13 3.26 3.42
N SER A 74 -26.93 3.04 3.95
CA SER A 74 -26.65 3.13 5.40
C SER A 74 -26.97 4.52 5.94
N LEU A 75 -26.56 5.59 5.26
CA LEU A 75 -26.91 6.95 5.68
C LEU A 75 -28.40 7.24 5.56
N GLY A 76 -29.04 6.76 4.50
CA GLY A 76 -30.50 6.87 4.36
C GLY A 76 -31.25 6.21 5.51
N LEU A 77 -30.83 5.01 5.91
CA LEU A 77 -31.38 4.31 7.07
C LEU A 77 -31.19 5.11 8.36
N LEU A 78 -29.98 5.62 8.60
CA LEU A 78 -29.63 6.39 9.78
C LEU A 78 -30.55 7.61 9.95
N ILE A 79 -30.73 8.37 8.86
CA ILE A 79 -31.53 9.60 8.85
C ILE A 79 -33.02 9.28 8.96
N ASN A 80 -33.51 8.30 8.20
CA ASN A 80 -34.94 8.00 8.13
C ASN A 80 -35.48 7.35 9.42
N ALA A 81 -34.65 6.55 10.09
CA ALA A 81 -35.02 5.88 11.34
C ALA A 81 -34.56 6.63 12.61
N ASP A 82 -33.96 7.81 12.46
CA ASP A 82 -33.40 8.63 13.54
C ASP A 82 -32.43 7.86 14.46
N PHE A 83 -31.55 7.06 13.84
CA PHE A 83 -30.57 6.28 14.58
C PHE A 83 -29.33 7.11 14.96
N PRO A 84 -28.69 6.83 16.11
CA PRO A 84 -27.42 7.45 16.44
C PRO A 84 -26.32 6.99 15.48
N PHE A 85 -25.36 7.85 15.18
CA PHE A 85 -24.20 7.53 14.32
C PHE A 85 -23.37 6.32 14.79
N SER A 86 -23.50 5.90 16.05
CA SER A 86 -22.89 4.70 16.62
C SER A 86 -23.66 3.41 16.30
N PHE A 87 -24.79 3.46 15.61
CA PHE A 87 -25.59 2.29 15.24
C PHE A 87 -24.75 1.22 14.54
N PHE A 88 -23.84 1.63 13.64
CA PHE A 88 -23.02 0.70 12.87
C PHE A 88 -21.85 0.09 13.65
N THR A 89 -21.59 0.55 14.87
CA THR A 89 -20.62 -0.06 15.80
C THR A 89 -21.29 -1.01 16.78
N ASP A 90 -22.60 -1.25 16.63
CA ASP A 90 -23.29 -2.26 17.41
C ASP A 90 -22.76 -3.67 17.07
N PRO A 91 -22.42 -4.50 18.06
CA PRO A 91 -21.81 -5.81 17.81
C PRO A 91 -22.72 -6.76 17.03
N PHE A 92 -24.05 -6.66 17.17
CA PHE A 92 -24.98 -7.49 16.40
C PHE A 92 -25.03 -7.04 14.95
N PHE A 93 -25.01 -5.72 14.70
CA PHE A 93 -24.92 -5.20 13.35
C PHE A 93 -23.60 -5.61 12.68
N GLU A 94 -22.46 -5.46 13.36
CA GLU A 94 -21.16 -5.88 12.83
C GLU A 94 -21.15 -7.38 12.49
N GLN A 95 -21.70 -8.21 13.38
CA GLN A 95 -21.81 -9.64 13.15
C GLN A 95 -22.75 -9.96 11.97
N LEU A 96 -23.88 -9.27 11.83
CA LEU A 96 -24.80 -9.42 10.70
C LEU A 96 -24.10 -9.14 9.36
N ILE A 97 -23.37 -8.02 9.27
CA ILE A 97 -22.64 -7.65 8.05
C ILE A 97 -21.51 -8.63 7.78
N TRP A 98 -20.82 -9.10 8.81
CA TRP A 98 -19.79 -10.13 8.67
C TRP A 98 -20.34 -11.42 8.07
N GLN A 99 -21.49 -11.90 8.54
CA GLN A 99 -22.14 -13.10 7.99
C GLN A 99 -22.62 -12.90 6.56
N LEU A 100 -23.13 -11.71 6.22
CA LEU A 100 -23.62 -11.42 4.88
C LEU A 100 -22.49 -11.31 3.86
N ASN A 101 -21.44 -10.57 4.20
CA ASN A 101 -20.29 -10.37 3.34
C ASN A 101 -19.05 -9.90 4.14
N PRO A 102 -18.12 -10.82 4.47
CA PRO A 102 -16.88 -10.48 5.18
C PRO A 102 -16.05 -9.43 4.44
N HIS A 103 -16.02 -9.47 3.11
CA HIS A 103 -15.26 -8.52 2.30
C HIS A 103 -15.89 -7.12 2.28
N LEU A 104 -17.20 -6.98 2.53
CA LEU A 104 -17.85 -5.68 2.63
C LEU A 104 -17.57 -5.03 3.99
N SER A 105 -17.54 -5.82 5.06
CA SER A 105 -17.31 -5.34 6.43
C SER A 105 -16.04 -4.48 6.52
N GLY A 106 -14.94 -4.91 5.88
CA GLY A 106 -13.67 -4.19 5.86
C GLY A 106 -13.55 -3.04 4.85
N GLN A 107 -14.54 -2.81 3.98
CA GLN A 107 -14.49 -1.75 2.96
C GLN A 107 -15.15 -0.45 3.39
N ILE A 108 -16.03 -0.51 4.39
CA ILE A 108 -16.75 0.65 4.89
C ILE A 108 -16.25 0.91 6.31
N PRO A 109 -15.68 2.09 6.59
CA PRO A 109 -15.30 2.46 7.94
C PRO A 109 -16.58 2.78 8.73
N TRP A 110 -17.08 1.81 9.50
CA TRP A 110 -18.34 1.89 10.26
C TRP A 110 -18.29 2.77 11.51
N SER A 111 -17.10 3.27 11.88
CA SER A 111 -16.94 4.14 13.05
C SER A 111 -17.83 5.39 12.96
N ARG A 112 -18.31 5.87 14.12
CA ARG A 112 -19.07 7.12 14.26
C ARG A 112 -18.48 8.27 13.44
N GLN A 113 -17.18 8.52 13.60
CA GLN A 113 -16.49 9.64 12.92
C GLN A 113 -16.50 9.49 11.40
N SER A 114 -16.35 8.28 10.90
CA SER A 114 -16.32 8.02 9.47
C SER A 114 -17.70 8.15 8.84
N ILE A 115 -18.75 7.70 9.54
CA ILE A 115 -20.13 7.90 9.11
C ILE A 115 -20.52 9.39 9.15
N SER A 116 -20.07 10.15 10.16
CA SER A 116 -20.28 11.61 10.18
C SER A 116 -19.59 12.31 9.00
N ARG A 117 -18.33 11.96 8.69
CA ARG A 117 -17.63 12.51 7.51
C ARG A 117 -18.34 12.14 6.21
N LEU A 118 -18.80 10.89 6.09
CA LEU A 118 -19.54 10.43 4.92
C LEU A 118 -20.83 11.25 4.71
N LEU A 119 -21.53 11.60 5.79
CA LEU A 119 -22.71 12.46 5.74
C LEU A 119 -22.33 13.87 5.25
N ASP A 120 -21.27 14.45 5.81
CA ASP A 120 -20.78 15.77 5.40
C ASP A 120 -20.40 15.80 3.91
N ASP A 121 -19.70 14.77 3.43
CA ASP A 121 -19.29 14.64 2.04
C ASP A 121 -20.50 14.54 1.10
N MET A 122 -21.51 13.74 1.48
CA MET A 122 -22.76 13.64 0.72
C MET A 122 -23.53 14.96 0.68
N TYR A 123 -23.60 15.67 1.81
CA TYR A 123 -24.27 16.97 1.88
C TYR A 123 -23.58 18.01 0.99
N LYS A 124 -22.24 18.08 1.03
CA LYS A 124 -21.46 18.99 0.18
C LYS A 124 -21.64 18.68 -1.30
N SER A 125 -21.58 17.40 -1.68
CA SER A 125 -21.78 16.96 -3.07
C SER A 125 -23.15 17.32 -3.67
N LYS A 126 -24.14 17.68 -2.85
CA LYS A 126 -25.49 18.09 -3.28
C LYS A 126 -25.66 19.61 -3.32
N ARG A 127 -24.70 20.37 -2.78
CA ARG A 127 -24.71 21.83 -2.76
C ARG A 127 -24.00 22.46 -3.96
N ASP A 128 -23.13 21.69 -4.60
CA ASP A 128 -22.49 22.02 -5.88
C ASP A 128 -23.39 21.60 -7.05
#